data_AF-A0AAD9RFI8-F1
#
_entry.id   AF-A0AAD9RFI8-F1
#
_cell.length_a   1.000
_cell.length_b   1.000
_cell.length_c   1.000
_cell.angle_alpha   90.00
_cell.angle_beta   90.00
_cell.angle_gamma   90.00
#
_symmetry.space_group_name_H-M   'P 1'
#
loop_
_entity.id
_entity.type
_entity.pdbx_description
1 polymer ?
#
loop_
_entity_poly.entity_id
_entity_poly.type
_entity_poly.pdbx_seq_one_letter_code
_entity_poly.pdbx_strand_id
1 'polypeptide(L)'
;MPISRSPERSSGAGMESGEKKEISIKADEAQGATSKVEVGPSDQVEGASLSIVQAPRFPPFSKEYPDIWFTHVEMAFATNRISSDESKFRHVAMHLDTSIWPLVADLLRNPPGTNKYQAIKDRVINSLGESQASKLRRLLGTHELGDEKPSNFLQRLRNLADGQVSDEVLRAIFMEQMPENIRGILAISEVKEMERLAAQADKILEMARPVISSVQSTSITPPGGDLFKEIAELRAQIERLGRQSTHRSRSKSRGTYRKRYSRSKSREKNRDGFCYYHHKFGKDARHCTTPCSWQKEPQEN
;
A
#
# COMPACT_ATOMS: atom_id res chain seq x y z
N MET A 1 -26.61 -10.85 73.29
CA MET A 1 -25.73 -11.68 74.16
C MET A 1 -25.81 -13.12 73.67
N PRO A 2 -24.76 -13.96 73.74
CA PRO A 2 -23.36 -13.74 74.17
C PRO A 2 -22.38 -13.70 72.95
N ILE A 3 -21.23 -13.02 72.92
CA ILE A 3 -20.00 -12.99 73.75
C ILE A 3 -19.15 -14.27 73.61
N SER A 4 -17.86 -14.03 73.27
CA SER A 4 -16.64 -14.82 73.56
C SER A 4 -16.03 -15.48 72.32
N ARG A 5 -14.73 -15.45 72.03
CA ARG A 5 -13.53 -15.06 72.79
C ARG A 5 -12.35 -15.06 71.80
N SER A 6 -11.54 -14.00 71.77
CA SER A 6 -10.08 -14.19 71.66
C SER A 6 -9.57 -14.80 72.99
N PRO A 7 -8.38 -15.44 73.08
CA PRO A 7 -7.15 -14.64 73.18
C PRO A 7 -5.83 -15.32 72.72
N GLU A 8 -4.81 -14.45 72.63
CA GLU A 8 -3.38 -14.61 73.05
C GLU A 8 -2.44 -15.63 72.36
N ARG A 9 -1.26 -15.26 71.84
CA ARG A 9 -0.04 -14.56 72.37
C ARG A 9 1.02 -15.58 72.82
N SER A 10 2.22 -15.51 72.25
CA SER A 10 3.55 -15.86 72.83
C SER A 10 4.58 -15.84 71.69
N SER A 11 5.50 -14.87 71.58
CA SER A 11 6.71 -14.59 72.39
C SER A 11 7.95 -15.42 72.00
N GLY A 12 9.09 -14.71 71.89
CA GLY A 12 10.47 -15.25 71.86
C GLY A 12 11.19 -14.97 70.54
N ALA A 13 12.08 -13.97 70.35
CA ALA A 13 13.29 -13.54 71.08
C ALA A 13 14.51 -14.48 70.93
N GLY A 14 15.65 -13.91 70.53
CA GLY A 14 17.00 -14.52 70.41
C GLY A 14 17.61 -14.17 69.04
N MET A 15 18.44 -13.12 68.84
CA MET A 15 19.82 -12.92 69.33
C MET A 15 20.63 -14.22 69.35
N GLU A 16 21.55 -14.42 68.40
CA GLU A 16 22.93 -14.79 68.73
C GLU A 16 23.91 -14.56 67.57
N SER A 17 25.04 -14.00 67.95
CA SER A 17 26.30 -13.72 67.28
C SER A 17 27.19 -14.97 67.10
N GLY A 18 28.09 -14.94 66.11
CA GLY A 18 29.25 -15.83 66.01
C GLY A 18 29.86 -15.73 64.61
N GLU A 19 30.90 -14.93 64.35
CA GLU A 19 32.31 -15.05 64.77
C GLU A 19 33.10 -16.19 64.07
N LYS A 20 34.06 -15.75 63.23
CA LYS A 20 35.36 -16.34 62.83
C LYS A 20 35.42 -17.73 62.17
N LYS A 21 36.09 -17.78 61.02
CA LYS A 21 37.45 -18.38 60.92
C LYS A 21 38.18 -18.05 59.61
N GLU A 22 39.29 -17.34 59.75
CA GLU A 22 40.47 -17.45 58.89
C GLU A 22 40.94 -18.91 58.81
N ILE A 23 41.35 -19.36 57.63
CA ILE A 23 42.47 -20.30 57.48
C ILE A 23 43.32 -19.85 56.27
N SER A 24 44.49 -19.34 56.59
CA SER A 24 45.64 -19.15 55.70
C SER A 24 46.61 -20.30 55.95
N ILE A 25 47.06 -21.02 54.92
CA ILE A 25 48.34 -21.76 54.95
C ILE A 25 49.05 -21.58 53.60
N LYS A 26 50.32 -21.19 53.69
CA LYS A 26 51.30 -20.93 52.65
C LYS A 26 52.22 -22.15 52.41
N ALA A 27 52.85 -22.13 51.23
CA ALA A 27 54.26 -22.43 50.89
C ALA A 27 54.80 -23.87 50.85
N ASP A 28 55.51 -24.14 49.74
CA ASP A 28 56.93 -24.59 49.58
C ASP A 28 57.02 -25.49 48.32
N GLU A 29 57.63 -25.12 47.19
CA GLU A 29 59.04 -24.86 46.80
C GLU A 29 60.05 -26.02 47.00
N ALA A 30 60.52 -26.58 45.86
CA ALA A 30 61.89 -27.08 45.57
C ALA A 30 61.88 -27.62 44.11
N GLN A 31 62.44 -26.94 43.09
CA GLN A 31 63.84 -26.79 42.66
C GLN A 31 64.54 -28.05 42.08
N GLY A 32 65.15 -27.90 40.88
CA GLY A 32 66.35 -28.63 40.42
C GLY A 32 66.24 -29.39 39.08
N ALA A 33 66.72 -28.81 37.96
CA ALA A 33 67.94 -29.22 37.21
C ALA A 33 67.68 -30.32 36.14
N THR A 34 68.21 -30.37 34.89
CA THR A 34 69.26 -29.71 34.09
C THR A 34 69.08 -30.11 32.60
N SER A 35 69.63 -29.30 31.69
CA SER A 35 69.63 -29.41 30.21
C SER A 35 70.20 -30.70 29.59
N LYS A 36 69.69 -31.06 28.40
CA LYS A 36 70.50 -31.61 27.29
C LYS A 36 69.84 -31.30 25.93
N VAL A 37 70.63 -30.71 25.03
CA VAL A 37 70.32 -30.38 23.63
C VAL A 37 70.66 -31.59 22.76
N GLU A 38 69.74 -32.02 21.90
CA GLU A 38 70.01 -32.82 20.70
C GLU A 38 69.10 -32.33 19.55
N VAL A 39 69.65 -32.32 18.34
CA VAL A 39 69.16 -31.64 17.13
C VAL A 39 68.57 -32.66 16.14
N GLY A 40 67.28 -32.52 15.79
CA GLY A 40 66.60 -32.93 14.54
C GLY A 40 66.50 -34.45 14.19
N PRO A 41 65.61 -34.88 13.26
CA PRO A 41 64.86 -34.09 12.29
C PRO A 41 63.32 -34.37 12.22
N SER A 42 62.64 -33.45 11.53
CA SER A 42 61.39 -33.52 10.73
C SER A 42 60.23 -34.48 11.04
N ASP A 43 59.05 -33.90 10.82
CA ASP A 43 57.74 -34.50 10.54
C ASP A 43 56.99 -35.11 11.73
N GLN A 44 56.02 -34.36 12.25
CA GLN A 44 54.59 -34.54 11.92
C GLN A 44 53.74 -33.57 12.77
N VAL A 45 53.16 -32.58 12.10
CA VAL A 45 52.06 -31.77 12.63
C VAL A 45 50.79 -32.62 12.57
N GLU A 46 50.50 -33.38 13.62
CA GLU A 46 49.17 -33.97 13.81
C GLU A 46 48.18 -32.85 14.13
N GLY A 47 47.18 -32.74 13.25
CA GLY A 47 46.28 -31.62 13.15
C GLY A 47 45.47 -31.43 14.43
N ALA A 48 45.75 -30.33 15.12
CA ALA A 48 44.72 -29.64 15.88
C ALA A 48 43.57 -29.38 14.90
N SER A 49 42.47 -30.12 15.07
CA SER A 49 41.22 -29.87 14.36
C SER A 49 40.77 -28.46 14.73
N LEU A 50 41.20 -27.48 13.94
CA LEU A 50 40.64 -26.14 13.93
C LEU A 50 39.17 -26.31 13.58
N SER A 51 38.34 -26.43 14.62
CA SER A 51 36.91 -26.25 14.50
C SER A 51 36.75 -24.89 13.84
N ILE A 52 36.34 -24.88 12.57
CA ILE A 52 35.97 -23.65 11.87
C ILE A 52 34.89 -23.03 12.76
N VAL A 53 35.25 -21.99 13.52
CA VAL A 53 34.30 -21.21 14.30
C VAL A 53 33.47 -20.50 13.25
N GLN A 54 32.38 -21.13 12.85
CA GLN A 54 31.44 -20.55 11.91
C GLN A 54 30.94 -19.27 12.55
N ALA A 55 31.29 -18.13 11.94
CA ALA A 55 30.87 -16.83 12.44
C ALA A 55 29.34 -16.86 12.62
N PRO A 56 28.82 -16.43 13.79
CA PRO A 56 27.39 -16.45 14.03
C PRO A 56 26.68 -15.66 12.93
N ARG A 57 25.83 -16.33 12.15
CA ARG A 57 25.02 -15.65 11.14
C ARG A 57 23.79 -15.07 11.81
N PHE A 58 23.76 -13.75 11.96
CA PHE A 58 22.59 -13.04 12.45
C PHE A 58 21.68 -12.61 11.30
N PRO A 59 20.36 -12.66 11.48
CA PRO A 59 19.40 -12.18 10.49
C PRO A 59 19.51 -10.64 10.33
N PRO A 60 19.19 -10.10 9.14
CA PRO A 60 19.07 -8.66 8.96
C PRO A 60 17.99 -8.09 9.88
N PHE A 61 18.22 -6.87 10.37
CA PHE A 61 17.29 -6.22 11.28
C PHE A 61 15.93 -5.93 10.62
N SER A 62 14.84 -6.29 11.30
CA SER A 62 13.46 -5.99 10.86
C SER A 62 12.80 -4.97 11.76
N LYS A 63 12.42 -3.81 11.19
CA LYS A 63 11.69 -2.73 11.89
C LYS A 63 10.22 -3.05 12.12
N GLU A 64 9.64 -3.84 11.21
CA GLU A 64 8.22 -4.19 11.23
C GLU A 64 7.91 -5.18 12.35
N TYR A 65 8.86 -6.07 12.66
CA TYR A 65 8.72 -7.12 13.67
C TYR A 65 9.99 -7.22 14.55
N PRO A 66 10.26 -6.20 15.40
CA PRO A 66 11.48 -6.17 16.22
C PRO A 66 11.53 -7.30 17.24
N ASP A 67 10.38 -7.69 17.79
CA ASP A 67 10.19 -8.82 18.71
C ASP A 67 10.60 -10.17 18.09
N ILE A 68 10.12 -10.43 16.87
CA ILE A 68 10.46 -11.63 16.10
C ILE A 68 11.94 -11.64 15.76
N TRP A 69 12.52 -10.49 15.40
CA TRP A 69 13.95 -10.39 15.14
C TRP A 69 14.79 -10.73 16.36
N PHE A 70 14.47 -10.17 17.54
CA PHE A 70 15.18 -10.52 18.78
C PHE A 70 15.06 -12.00 19.11
N THR A 71 13.91 -12.63 18.85
CA THR A 71 13.74 -14.09 19.04
C THR A 71 14.73 -14.87 18.18
N HIS A 72 14.89 -14.51 16.91
CA HIS A 72 15.88 -15.17 16.04
C HIS A 72 17.32 -14.93 16.49
N VAL A 73 17.63 -13.72 16.97
CA VAL A 73 18.96 -13.40 17.52
C VAL A 73 19.23 -14.22 18.80
N GLU A 74 18.24 -14.41 19.67
CA GLU A 74 18.36 -15.25 20.87
C GLU A 74 18.58 -16.71 20.54
N MET A 75 17.89 -17.23 19.51
CA MET A 75 18.14 -18.57 18.99
C MET A 75 19.58 -18.69 18.47
N ALA A 76 20.07 -17.69 17.73
CA ALA A 76 21.45 -17.66 17.27
C ALA A 76 22.45 -17.60 18.44
N PHE A 77 22.16 -16.86 19.52
CA PHE A 77 22.99 -16.88 20.73
C PHE A 77 23.04 -18.27 21.37
N ALA A 78 21.90 -18.95 21.47
CA ALA A 78 21.83 -20.30 22.03
C ALA A 78 22.66 -21.30 21.20
N THR A 79 22.52 -21.27 19.87
CA THR A 79 23.28 -22.15 18.96
C THR A 79 24.78 -21.90 19.04
N ASN A 80 25.20 -20.64 19.18
CA ASN A 80 26.62 -20.26 19.22
C ASN A 80 27.19 -20.20 20.66
N ARG A 81 26.43 -20.67 21.66
CA ARG A 81 26.82 -20.68 23.09
C ARG A 81 27.23 -19.29 23.63
N ILE A 82 26.61 -18.23 23.12
CA ILE A 82 26.84 -16.85 23.56
C ILE A 82 25.97 -16.60 24.81
N SER A 83 26.56 -16.74 25.99
CA SER A 83 25.86 -16.56 27.27
C SER A 83 26.08 -15.21 27.92
N SER A 84 27.26 -14.60 27.72
CA SER A 84 27.64 -13.32 28.32
C SER A 84 26.76 -12.16 27.83
N ASP A 85 26.18 -11.40 28.76
CA ASP A 85 25.37 -10.20 28.48
C ASP A 85 26.12 -9.18 27.63
N GLU A 86 27.41 -8.99 27.93
CA GLU A 86 28.29 -8.10 27.16
C GLU A 86 28.46 -8.56 25.71
N SER A 87 28.67 -9.87 25.50
CA SER A 87 28.80 -10.42 24.15
C SER A 87 27.49 -10.30 23.37
N LYS A 88 26.35 -10.58 24.01
CA LYS A 88 25.02 -10.41 23.41
C LYS A 88 24.78 -8.97 23.00
N PHE A 89 25.08 -8.02 23.89
CA PHE A 89 24.97 -6.59 23.62
C PHE A 89 25.82 -6.16 22.42
N ARG A 90 27.09 -6.58 22.34
CA ARG A 90 27.96 -6.27 21.20
C ARG A 90 27.43 -6.83 19.89
N HIS A 91 26.95 -8.07 19.89
CA HIS A 91 26.35 -8.65 18.68
C HIS A 91 25.11 -7.88 18.24
N VAL A 92 24.21 -7.54 19.15
CA VAL A 92 23.05 -6.69 18.81
C VAL A 92 23.50 -5.34 18.26
N ALA A 93 24.44 -4.67 18.92
CA ALA A 93 24.94 -3.36 18.49
C ALA A 93 25.53 -3.38 17.07
N MET A 94 26.23 -4.46 16.69
CA MET A 94 26.79 -4.62 15.34
C MET A 94 25.74 -4.94 14.26
N HIS A 95 24.62 -5.56 14.64
CA HIS A 95 23.58 -6.00 13.72
C HIS A 95 22.34 -5.09 13.68
N LEU A 96 22.28 -4.06 14.53
CA LEU A 96 21.25 -3.03 14.48
C LEU A 96 21.42 -2.14 13.25
N ASP A 97 20.30 -1.86 12.57
CA ASP A 97 20.29 -0.89 11.48
C ASP A 97 20.58 0.53 11.98
N THR A 98 21.36 1.27 11.19
CA THR A 98 21.79 2.66 11.43
C THR A 98 20.63 3.61 11.73
N SER A 99 19.46 3.34 11.16
CA SER A 99 18.23 4.10 11.39
C SER A 99 17.72 4.08 12.83
N ILE A 100 18.10 3.07 13.63
CA ILE A 100 17.66 2.91 15.02
C ILE A 100 18.71 3.43 15.99
N TRP A 101 19.95 3.69 15.53
CA TRP A 101 21.01 4.21 16.37
C TRP A 101 20.60 5.46 17.15
N PRO A 102 19.86 6.45 16.59
CA PRO A 102 19.39 7.59 17.38
C PRO A 102 18.52 7.22 18.59
N LEU A 103 17.78 6.10 18.52
CA LEU A 103 16.91 5.64 19.61
C LEU A 103 17.66 4.91 20.72
N VAL A 104 18.84 4.35 20.42
CA VAL A 104 19.66 3.57 21.36
C VAL A 104 21.05 4.18 21.62
N ALA A 105 21.32 5.39 21.10
CA ALA A 105 22.64 6.02 21.15
C ALA A 105 23.13 6.24 22.59
N ASP A 106 22.20 6.54 23.51
CA ASP A 106 22.46 6.64 24.94
C ASP A 106 22.95 5.32 25.53
N LEU A 107 22.31 4.20 25.18
CA LEU A 107 22.69 2.86 25.62
C LEU A 107 23.99 2.37 24.99
N LEU A 108 24.28 2.77 23.74
CA LEU A 108 25.54 2.45 23.06
C LEU A 108 26.71 3.25 23.61
N ARG A 109 26.50 4.52 23.96
CA ARG A 109 27.56 5.42 24.47
C ARG A 109 27.82 5.22 25.96
N ASN A 110 26.77 5.00 26.74
CA ASN A 110 26.82 4.81 28.19
C ASN A 110 26.02 3.54 28.56
N PRO A 111 26.57 2.35 28.32
CA PRO A 111 25.87 1.11 28.61
C PRO A 111 25.66 0.93 30.13
N PRO A 112 24.51 0.42 30.56
CA PRO A 112 24.25 0.14 31.98
C PRO A 112 25.21 -0.93 32.52
N GLY A 113 25.48 -0.92 33.82
CA GLY A 113 26.46 -1.85 34.44
C GLY A 113 26.06 -3.32 34.35
N THR A 114 24.76 -3.62 34.31
CA THR A 114 24.17 -4.96 34.21
C THR A 114 22.99 -4.96 33.24
N ASN A 115 22.64 -6.13 32.69
CA ASN A 115 21.49 -6.32 31.79
C ASN A 115 21.50 -5.42 30.55
N LYS A 116 22.68 -5.22 29.94
CA LYS A 116 22.89 -4.38 28.75
C LYS A 116 22.06 -4.87 27.58
N TYR A 117 22.03 -6.20 27.37
CA TYR A 117 21.23 -6.81 26.31
C TYR A 117 19.73 -6.56 26.52
N GLN A 118 19.25 -6.75 27.75
CA GLN A 118 17.83 -6.55 28.06
C GLN A 118 17.43 -5.09 27.88
N ALA A 119 18.27 -4.15 28.33
CA ALA A 119 18.01 -2.71 28.20
C ALA A 119 17.89 -2.29 26.73
N ILE A 120 18.78 -2.75 25.85
CA ILE A 120 18.70 -2.42 24.41
C ILE A 120 17.52 -3.13 23.74
N LYS A 121 17.24 -4.39 24.11
CA LYS A 121 16.08 -5.15 23.61
C LYS A 121 14.78 -4.42 23.95
N ASP A 122 14.58 -4.07 25.21
CA ASP A 122 13.36 -3.38 25.66
C ASP A 122 13.24 -2.00 25.02
N ARG A 123 14.32 -1.23 24.91
CA ARG A 123 14.31 0.08 24.25
C ARG A 123 13.87 -0.03 22.80
N VAL A 124 14.44 -0.97 22.04
CA VAL A 124 14.12 -1.17 20.62
C VAL A 124 12.68 -1.66 20.45
N ILE A 125 12.27 -2.68 21.20
CA ILE A 125 10.90 -3.24 21.13
C ILE A 125 9.87 -2.19 21.54
N ASN A 126 10.09 -1.42 22.60
CA ASN A 126 9.12 -0.42 23.05
C ASN A 126 9.05 0.80 22.13
N SER A 127 10.16 1.16 21.47
CA SER A 127 10.19 2.34 20.60
C SER A 127 9.69 2.07 19.19
N LEU A 128 9.90 0.85 18.67
CA LEU A 128 9.43 0.42 17.35
C LEU A 128 8.12 -0.35 17.41
N GLY A 129 7.79 -0.93 18.56
CA GLY A 129 6.56 -1.68 18.76
C GLY A 129 5.33 -0.76 18.79
N GLU A 130 4.26 -1.21 18.16
CA GLU A 130 2.98 -0.53 18.28
C GLU A 130 2.42 -0.68 19.70
N SER A 131 1.88 0.42 20.25
CA SER A 131 1.16 0.36 21.53
C SER A 131 -0.02 -0.61 21.45
N GLN A 132 -0.32 -1.29 22.56
CA GLN A 132 -1.43 -2.24 22.64
C GLN A 132 -2.79 -1.59 22.28
N ALA A 133 -3.00 -0.33 22.68
CA ALA A 133 -4.19 0.43 22.30
C ALA A 133 -4.27 0.75 20.79
N SER A 134 -3.13 0.83 20.09
CA SER A 134 -3.09 0.98 18.63
C SER A 134 -3.43 -0.34 17.94
N LYS A 135 -2.83 -1.45 18.40
CA LYS A 135 -3.14 -2.80 17.89
C LYS A 135 -4.63 -3.12 18.03
N LEU A 136 -5.24 -2.84 19.19
CA LEU A 136 -6.67 -3.05 19.42
C LEU A 136 -7.55 -2.17 18.52
N ARG A 137 -7.19 -0.88 18.37
CA ARG A 137 -7.93 0.02 17.45
C ARG A 137 -7.85 -0.45 16.01
N ARG A 138 -6.69 -0.93 15.56
CA ARG A 138 -6.53 -1.56 14.25
C ARG A 138 -7.39 -2.81 14.15
N LEU A 139 -7.35 -3.69 15.14
CA LEU A 139 -8.13 -4.93 15.16
C LEU A 139 -9.64 -4.68 15.01
N LEU A 140 -10.17 -3.68 15.72
CA LEU A 140 -11.60 -3.30 15.68
C LEU A 140 -11.97 -2.44 14.46
N GLY A 141 -11.00 -2.01 13.66
CA GLY A 141 -11.25 -1.32 12.39
C GLY A 141 -11.78 -2.27 11.33
N THR A 142 -12.29 -1.71 10.24
CA THR A 142 -12.63 -2.48 9.03
C THR A 142 -11.34 -2.91 8.32
N HIS A 143 -11.24 -4.19 7.98
CA HIS A 143 -10.11 -4.77 7.26
C HIS A 143 -10.60 -5.31 5.92
N GLU A 144 -9.99 -4.86 4.84
CA GLU A 144 -10.22 -5.47 3.55
C GLU A 144 -9.52 -6.83 3.51
N LEU A 145 -10.29 -7.90 3.23
CA LEU A 145 -9.74 -9.22 2.97
C LEU A 145 -8.88 -9.22 1.69
N GLY A 146 -9.24 -8.37 0.71
CA GLY A 146 -8.55 -8.30 -0.59
C GLY A 146 -8.49 -9.65 -1.29
N ASP A 147 -7.30 -10.02 -1.77
CA ASP A 147 -6.99 -11.34 -2.38
C ASP A 147 -6.38 -12.34 -1.38
N GLU A 148 -6.34 -11.98 -0.08
CA GLU A 148 -5.73 -12.81 0.96
C GLU A 148 -6.62 -14.02 1.28
N LYS A 149 -5.97 -15.14 1.61
CA LYS A 149 -6.68 -16.32 2.13
C LYS A 149 -7.31 -16.00 3.49
N PRO A 150 -8.60 -16.33 3.71
CA PRO A 150 -9.25 -16.22 5.01
C PRO A 150 -8.44 -16.81 6.18
N SER A 151 -7.72 -17.91 5.99
CA SER A 151 -6.79 -18.45 7.02
C SER A 151 -5.66 -17.51 7.40
N ASN A 152 -5.00 -16.87 6.42
CA ASN A 152 -3.96 -15.89 6.67
C ASN A 152 -4.52 -14.63 7.33
N PHE A 153 -5.70 -14.20 6.90
CA PHE A 153 -6.41 -13.08 7.51
C PHE A 153 -6.71 -13.35 8.99
N LEU A 154 -7.18 -14.55 9.33
CA LEU A 154 -7.38 -14.96 10.71
C LEU A 154 -6.09 -14.92 11.52
N GLN A 155 -4.98 -15.40 10.96
CA GLN A 155 -3.68 -15.35 11.64
C GLN A 155 -3.24 -13.90 11.89
N ARG A 156 -3.48 -12.99 10.94
CA ARG A 156 -3.23 -11.56 11.14
C ARG A 156 -4.06 -10.97 12.27
N LEU A 157 -5.36 -11.31 12.34
CA LEU A 157 -6.21 -10.88 13.45
C LEU A 157 -5.70 -11.39 14.80
N ARG A 158 -5.23 -12.64 14.89
CA ARG A 158 -4.62 -13.19 16.10
C ARG A 158 -3.34 -12.45 16.50
N ASN A 159 -2.47 -12.16 15.54
CA ASN A 159 -1.24 -11.42 15.78
C ASN A 159 -1.52 -9.99 16.28
N LEU A 160 -2.59 -9.34 15.80
CA LEU A 160 -3.03 -8.04 16.28
C LEU A 160 -3.70 -8.10 17.65
N ALA A 161 -4.45 -9.16 17.93
CA ALA A 161 -5.11 -9.35 19.22
C ALA A 161 -4.12 -9.60 20.35
N ASP A 162 -2.97 -10.24 20.08
CA ASP A 162 -1.89 -10.42 21.07
C ASP A 162 -2.41 -11.04 22.40
N GLY A 163 -3.38 -11.95 22.29
CA GLY A 163 -4.06 -12.60 23.43
C GLY A 163 -5.02 -11.73 24.25
N GLN A 164 -5.27 -10.47 23.85
CA GLN A 164 -6.13 -9.53 24.57
C GLN A 164 -7.63 -9.76 24.34
N VAL A 165 -7.99 -10.52 23.32
CA VAL A 165 -9.36 -10.68 22.83
C VAL A 165 -9.71 -12.17 22.79
N SER A 166 -10.95 -12.50 23.18
CA SER A 166 -11.43 -13.88 23.14
C SER A 166 -11.65 -14.35 21.70
N ASP A 167 -11.56 -15.67 21.50
CA ASP A 167 -11.82 -16.30 20.20
C ASP A 167 -13.23 -16.01 19.67
N GLU A 168 -14.21 -15.76 20.55
CA GLU A 168 -15.57 -15.39 20.15
C GLU A 168 -15.62 -14.00 19.49
N VAL A 169 -14.90 -13.02 20.05
CA VAL A 169 -14.83 -11.68 19.47
C VAL A 169 -14.02 -11.71 18.17
N LEU A 170 -12.92 -12.47 18.13
CA LEU A 170 -12.17 -12.70 16.90
C LEU A 170 -13.03 -13.35 15.81
N ARG A 171 -13.88 -14.31 16.19
CA ARG A 171 -14.84 -14.95 15.27
C ARG A 171 -15.85 -13.95 14.73
N ALA A 172 -16.39 -13.08 15.58
CA ALA A 172 -17.32 -12.03 15.16
C ALA A 172 -16.67 -11.07 14.15
N ILE A 173 -15.47 -10.57 14.46
CA ILE A 173 -14.70 -9.69 13.57
C ILE A 173 -14.39 -10.41 12.25
N PHE A 174 -13.92 -11.66 12.32
CA PHE A 174 -13.63 -12.47 11.14
C PHE A 174 -14.88 -12.56 10.26
N MET A 175 -16.01 -12.99 10.80
CA MET A 175 -17.28 -13.11 10.07
C MET A 175 -17.74 -11.78 9.47
N GLU A 176 -17.62 -10.67 10.20
CA GLU A 176 -18.01 -9.32 9.74
C GLU A 176 -17.13 -8.79 8.60
N GLN A 177 -15.88 -9.23 8.49
CA GLN A 177 -14.98 -8.83 7.40
C GLN A 177 -15.02 -9.80 6.18
N MET A 178 -15.68 -10.95 6.30
CA MET A 178 -15.82 -11.89 5.18
C MET A 178 -16.83 -11.40 4.12
N PRO A 179 -16.54 -11.52 2.81
CA PRO A 179 -17.51 -11.27 1.75
C PRO A 179 -18.83 -12.02 1.95
N GLU A 180 -19.96 -11.41 1.54
CA GLU A 180 -21.31 -11.93 1.80
C GLU A 180 -21.52 -13.37 1.29
N ASN A 181 -20.98 -13.67 0.10
CA ASN A 181 -21.03 -15.01 -0.50
C ASN A 181 -20.32 -16.08 0.34
N ILE A 182 -19.24 -15.73 1.04
CA ILE A 182 -18.54 -16.66 1.93
C ILE A 182 -19.22 -16.71 3.29
N ARG A 183 -19.57 -15.54 3.83
CA ARG A 183 -20.21 -15.40 5.15
C ARG A 183 -21.52 -16.17 5.24
N GLY A 184 -22.36 -16.13 4.22
CA GLY A 184 -23.63 -16.86 4.18
C GLY A 184 -23.45 -18.37 4.27
N ILE A 185 -22.42 -18.92 3.60
CA ILE A 185 -22.10 -20.35 3.65
C ILE A 185 -21.50 -20.73 5.01
N LEU A 186 -20.62 -19.89 5.56
CA LEU A 186 -20.02 -20.11 6.88
C LEU A 186 -21.04 -20.03 8.01
N ALA A 187 -22.09 -19.21 7.89
CA ALA A 187 -23.14 -19.06 8.92
C ALA A 187 -23.96 -20.34 9.15
N ILE A 188 -24.06 -21.19 8.12
CA ILE A 188 -24.76 -22.49 8.20
C ILE A 188 -23.80 -23.59 8.71
N SER A 189 -22.50 -23.33 8.73
CA SER A 189 -21.49 -24.29 9.18
C SER A 189 -21.53 -24.45 10.71
N GLU A 190 -21.64 -25.69 11.19
CA GLU A 190 -21.59 -26.04 12.62
C GLU A 190 -20.17 -26.03 13.21
N VAL A 191 -19.18 -25.58 12.44
CA VAL A 191 -17.77 -25.58 12.84
C VAL A 191 -17.51 -24.50 13.90
N LYS A 192 -17.22 -24.97 15.12
CA LYS A 192 -16.86 -24.12 16.27
C LYS A 192 -15.40 -23.68 16.27
N GLU A 193 -14.50 -24.56 15.81
CA GLU A 193 -13.06 -24.28 15.75
C GLU A 193 -12.75 -23.22 14.69
N MET A 194 -12.04 -22.17 15.08
CA MET A 194 -11.82 -21.00 14.24
C MET A 194 -10.87 -21.31 13.06
N GLU A 195 -9.86 -22.14 13.28
CA GLU A 195 -8.93 -22.61 12.25
C GLU A 195 -9.65 -23.41 11.17
N ARG A 196 -10.57 -24.31 11.57
CA ARG A 196 -11.35 -25.10 10.62
C ARG A 196 -12.34 -24.23 9.87
N LEU A 197 -12.94 -23.23 10.53
CA LEU A 197 -13.83 -22.27 9.89
C LEU A 197 -13.09 -21.47 8.81
N ALA A 198 -11.88 -21.00 9.11
CA ALA A 198 -11.05 -20.29 8.15
C ALA A 198 -10.58 -21.19 7.00
N ALA A 199 -10.22 -22.45 7.28
CA ALA A 199 -9.90 -23.42 6.22
C ALA A 199 -11.11 -23.76 5.32
N GLN A 200 -12.33 -23.76 5.87
CA GLN A 200 -13.55 -23.89 5.08
C GLN A 200 -13.78 -22.64 4.23
N ALA A 201 -13.55 -21.46 4.79
CA ALA A 201 -13.62 -20.20 4.06
C ALA A 201 -12.64 -20.14 2.88
N ASP A 202 -11.41 -20.64 3.07
CA ASP A 202 -10.42 -20.78 1.99
C ASP A 202 -10.96 -21.64 0.84
N LYS A 203 -11.56 -22.80 1.14
CA LYS A 203 -12.14 -23.69 0.13
C LYS A 203 -13.28 -23.02 -0.64
N ILE A 204 -14.16 -22.31 0.08
CA ILE A 204 -15.25 -21.57 -0.54
C ILE A 204 -14.70 -20.48 -1.46
N LEU A 205 -13.66 -19.74 -1.02
CA LEU A 205 -13.01 -18.72 -1.82
C LEU A 205 -12.35 -19.32 -3.08
N GLU A 206 -11.68 -20.47 -2.95
CA GLU A 206 -11.08 -21.17 -4.09
C GLU A 206 -12.14 -21.67 -5.10
N MET A 207 -13.29 -22.13 -4.64
CA MET A 207 -14.42 -22.54 -5.50
C MET A 207 -15.15 -21.34 -6.12
N ALA A 208 -15.19 -20.21 -5.43
CA ALA A 208 -15.83 -18.98 -5.89
C ALA A 208 -14.95 -18.18 -6.85
N ARG A 209 -13.63 -18.43 -6.87
CA ARG A 209 -12.75 -17.90 -7.92
C ARG A 209 -13.24 -18.47 -9.25
N PRO A 210 -13.67 -17.63 -10.21
CA PRO A 210 -14.07 -18.14 -11.50
C PRO A 210 -12.86 -18.87 -12.08
N VAL A 211 -13.02 -20.18 -12.35
CA VAL A 211 -12.15 -20.87 -13.28
C VAL A 211 -12.32 -20.11 -14.58
N ILE A 212 -11.37 -19.24 -14.90
CA ILE A 212 -11.23 -18.69 -16.24
C ILE A 212 -10.75 -19.88 -17.09
N SER A 213 -11.66 -20.82 -17.36
CA SER A 213 -11.61 -21.58 -18.60
C SER A 213 -11.57 -20.51 -19.67
N SER A 214 -10.53 -20.51 -20.51
CA SER A 214 -10.44 -19.59 -21.63
C SER A 214 -11.80 -19.61 -22.32
N VAL A 215 -12.55 -18.52 -22.19
CA VAL A 215 -13.81 -18.39 -22.89
C VAL A 215 -13.40 -18.36 -24.34
N GLN A 216 -13.52 -19.51 -25.01
CA GLN A 216 -13.50 -19.57 -26.45
C GLN A 216 -14.51 -18.54 -26.88
N SER A 217 -14.04 -17.48 -27.54
CA SER A 217 -14.79 -16.28 -27.90
C SER A 217 -16.05 -16.64 -28.68
N THR A 218 -17.11 -17.03 -27.98
CA THR A 218 -18.47 -16.91 -28.46
C THR A 218 -18.92 -15.57 -27.92
N SER A 219 -19.20 -14.68 -28.86
CA SER A 219 -19.69 -13.33 -28.68
C SER A 219 -21.03 -13.32 -27.94
N ILE A 220 -21.00 -13.57 -26.63
CA ILE A 220 -22.10 -13.24 -25.75
C ILE A 220 -22.01 -11.73 -25.56
N THR A 221 -22.87 -11.04 -26.28
CA THR A 221 -23.11 -9.61 -26.16
C THR A 221 -23.40 -9.30 -24.69
N PRO A 222 -22.70 -8.35 -24.05
CA PRO A 222 -23.02 -7.96 -22.69
C PRO A 222 -24.44 -7.37 -22.63
N PRO A 223 -25.14 -7.40 -21.48
CA PRO A 223 -26.46 -6.77 -21.33
C PRO A 223 -26.45 -5.25 -21.57
N GLY A 224 -25.26 -4.65 -21.70
CA GLY A 224 -25.08 -3.27 -22.13
C GLY A 224 -25.12 -3.06 -23.63
N GLY A 225 -25.27 -4.10 -24.46
CA GLY A 225 -25.36 -3.96 -25.92
C GLY A 225 -26.55 -3.08 -26.34
N ASP A 226 -27.66 -3.17 -25.62
CA ASP A 226 -28.81 -2.28 -25.82
C ASP A 226 -28.53 -0.87 -25.33
N LEU A 227 -27.84 -0.68 -24.19
CA LEU A 227 -27.41 0.65 -23.73
C LEU A 227 -26.39 1.31 -24.66
N PHE A 228 -25.45 0.55 -25.24
CA PHE A 228 -24.50 1.08 -26.21
C PHE A 228 -25.17 1.42 -27.54
N LYS A 229 -26.15 0.63 -27.99
CA LYS A 229 -27.00 0.95 -29.14
C LYS A 229 -27.85 2.19 -28.86
N GLU A 230 -28.44 2.29 -27.67
CA GLU A 230 -29.26 3.43 -27.25
C GLU A 230 -28.41 4.70 -27.09
N ILE A 231 -27.19 4.60 -26.57
CA ILE A 231 -26.22 5.73 -26.53
C ILE A 231 -25.79 6.12 -27.96
N ALA A 232 -25.56 5.15 -28.86
CA ALA A 232 -25.23 5.44 -30.24
C ALA A 232 -26.41 6.11 -30.99
N GLU A 233 -27.63 5.65 -30.72
CA GLU A 233 -28.86 6.19 -31.30
C GLU A 233 -29.21 7.57 -30.74
N LEU A 234 -29.03 7.79 -29.45
CA LEU A 234 -29.14 9.12 -28.82
C LEU A 234 -28.09 10.08 -29.35
N ARG A 235 -26.83 9.64 -29.52
CA ARG A 235 -25.78 10.46 -30.17
C ARG A 235 -26.16 10.82 -31.60
N ALA A 236 -26.70 9.87 -32.37
CA ALA A 236 -27.18 10.12 -33.73
C ALA A 236 -28.39 11.08 -33.76
N GLN A 237 -29.32 10.99 -32.81
CA GLN A 237 -30.44 11.91 -32.68
C GLN A 237 -29.98 13.33 -32.32
N ILE A 238 -29.02 13.48 -31.40
CA ILE A 238 -28.43 14.78 -31.04
C ILE A 238 -27.75 15.42 -32.25
N GLU A 239 -26.99 14.65 -33.04
CA GLU A 239 -26.36 15.15 -34.26
C GLU A 239 -27.39 15.58 -35.32
N ARG A 240 -28.47 14.81 -35.47
CA ARG A 240 -29.57 15.12 -36.40
C ARG A 240 -30.35 16.37 -35.98
N LEU A 241 -30.58 16.56 -34.68
CA LEU A 241 -31.16 17.78 -34.10
C LEU A 241 -30.24 19.00 -34.25
N GLY A 242 -28.93 18.83 -34.07
CA GLY A 242 -27.93 19.89 -34.32
C GLY A 242 -27.90 20.31 -35.80
N ARG A 243 -27.96 19.35 -36.72
CA ARG A 243 -28.09 19.62 -38.17
C ARG A 243 -29.42 20.31 -38.50
N GLN A 244 -30.55 19.89 -37.93
CA GLN A 244 -31.83 20.57 -38.14
C GLN A 244 -31.88 21.99 -37.55
N SER A 245 -31.20 22.25 -36.42
CA SER A 245 -31.07 23.58 -35.83
C SER A 245 -30.27 24.54 -36.72
N THR A 246 -29.19 24.06 -37.36
CA THR A 246 -28.41 24.86 -38.32
C THR A 246 -29.14 25.07 -39.65
N HIS A 247 -29.95 24.11 -40.11
CA HIS A 247 -30.79 24.26 -41.30
C HIS A 247 -32.02 25.18 -41.08
N ARG A 248 -32.60 25.21 -39.87
CA ARG A 248 -33.63 26.21 -39.49
C ARG A 248 -33.04 27.61 -39.34
N SER A 249 -31.80 27.74 -38.88
CA SER A 249 -31.08 29.02 -38.77
C SER A 249 -30.72 29.61 -40.13
N ARG A 250 -30.58 28.80 -41.18
CA ARG A 250 -30.26 29.25 -42.54
C ARG A 250 -31.48 29.47 -43.45
N SER A 251 -32.69 29.16 -42.96
CA SER A 251 -33.93 29.27 -43.72
C SER A 251 -34.91 30.25 -43.07
N LYS A 252 -34.44 31.48 -42.78
CA LYS A 252 -35.35 32.61 -42.52
C LYS A 252 -34.75 33.97 -42.90
N SER A 253 -34.34 34.09 -44.15
CA SER A 253 -34.20 35.37 -44.86
C SER A 253 -35.17 35.42 -46.05
N ARG A 254 -36.44 35.10 -45.79
CA ARG A 254 -37.60 35.57 -46.55
C ARG A 254 -38.56 36.23 -45.58
N GLY A 255 -38.21 37.45 -45.20
CA GLY A 255 -39.01 38.34 -44.37
C GLY A 255 -38.99 39.72 -45.01
N THR A 256 -40.04 39.98 -45.78
CA THR A 256 -40.54 41.26 -46.27
C THR A 256 -40.27 42.42 -45.30
N TYR A 257 -39.26 43.24 -45.60
CA TYR A 257 -39.17 44.58 -45.04
C TYR A 257 -39.62 45.60 -46.08
N ARG A 258 -40.89 45.99 -45.97
CA ARG A 258 -41.41 47.24 -46.53
C ARG A 258 -40.62 48.39 -45.92
N LYS A 259 -39.61 48.91 -46.62
CA LYS A 259 -39.10 50.27 -46.41
C LYS A 259 -39.58 51.14 -47.55
N ARG A 260 -40.66 51.89 -47.27
CA ARG A 260 -40.93 53.18 -47.92
C ARG A 260 -39.66 54.00 -47.81
N TYR A 261 -39.03 54.26 -48.94
CA TYR A 261 -38.15 55.40 -49.07
C TYR A 261 -38.42 56.06 -50.42
N SER A 262 -39.22 57.11 -50.36
CA SER A 262 -39.23 58.13 -51.40
C SER A 262 -37.84 58.73 -51.47
N ARG A 263 -37.11 58.43 -52.55
CA ARG A 263 -36.14 59.39 -53.09
C ARG A 263 -36.21 59.33 -54.60
N SER A 264 -36.99 60.27 -55.12
CA SER A 264 -36.78 60.89 -56.41
C SER A 264 -35.28 61.02 -56.69
N LYS A 265 -34.77 60.27 -57.65
CA LYS A 265 -33.58 60.66 -58.39
C LYS A 265 -33.92 60.56 -59.87
N SER A 266 -34.34 61.72 -60.35
CA SER A 266 -34.14 62.22 -61.70
C SER A 266 -33.78 61.16 -62.74
N ARG A 267 -34.75 60.91 -63.63
CA ARG A 267 -34.46 60.85 -65.06
C ARG A 267 -33.46 61.95 -65.39
N GLU A 268 -32.17 61.62 -65.44
CA GLU A 268 -31.27 62.40 -66.27
C GLU A 268 -31.76 62.19 -67.69
N LYS A 269 -32.39 63.26 -68.19
CA LYS A 269 -32.73 63.46 -69.59
C LYS A 269 -31.53 63.00 -70.41
N ASN A 270 -31.77 61.93 -71.14
CA ASN A 270 -30.95 61.47 -72.24
C ASN A 270 -30.83 62.63 -73.24
N ARG A 271 -29.77 63.43 -73.11
CA ARG A 271 -29.54 64.62 -73.94
C ARG A 271 -29.10 64.24 -75.36
N ASP A 272 -28.69 62.99 -75.56
CA ASP A 272 -28.05 62.55 -76.80
C ASP A 272 -28.96 61.68 -77.67
N GLY A 273 -30.21 61.45 -77.25
CA GLY A 273 -31.23 60.72 -78.02
C GLY A 273 -30.92 59.22 -78.22
N PHE A 274 -30.00 58.66 -77.44
CA PHE A 274 -29.58 57.25 -77.59
C PHE A 274 -30.47 56.30 -76.78
N CYS A 275 -30.72 55.09 -77.27
CA CYS A 275 -31.47 54.10 -76.50
C CYS A 275 -30.66 53.56 -75.30
N TYR A 276 -31.34 52.90 -74.37
CA TYR A 276 -30.72 52.32 -73.17
C TYR A 276 -29.51 51.43 -73.49
N TYR A 277 -29.57 50.66 -74.58
CA TYR A 277 -28.46 49.78 -74.97
C TYR A 277 -27.22 50.58 -75.43
N HIS A 278 -27.39 51.66 -76.20
CA HIS A 278 -26.27 52.51 -76.61
C HIS A 278 -25.74 53.39 -75.47
N HIS A 279 -26.58 53.80 -74.52
CA HIS A 279 -26.10 54.50 -73.32
C HIS A 279 -25.27 53.59 -72.40
N LYS A 280 -25.61 52.29 -72.34
CA LYS A 280 -24.94 51.34 -71.44
C LYS A 280 -23.73 50.66 -72.07
N PHE A 281 -23.76 50.43 -73.38
CA PHE A 281 -22.77 49.61 -74.09
C PHE A 281 -22.07 50.33 -75.26
N GLY A 282 -22.46 51.58 -75.59
CA GLY A 282 -21.81 52.39 -76.63
C GLY A 282 -21.74 51.68 -77.99
N LYS A 283 -20.60 51.81 -78.68
CA LYS A 283 -20.35 51.19 -80.00
C LYS A 283 -20.44 49.66 -80.03
N ASP A 284 -20.32 49.01 -78.87
CA ASP A 284 -20.38 47.54 -78.73
C ASP A 284 -21.82 47.02 -78.53
N ALA A 285 -22.82 47.91 -78.57
CA ALA A 285 -24.22 47.53 -78.46
C ALA A 285 -24.65 46.67 -79.67
N ARG A 286 -25.08 45.45 -79.37
CA ARG A 286 -25.56 44.48 -80.38
C ARG A 286 -27.02 44.70 -80.78
N HIS A 287 -27.76 45.52 -80.04
CA HIS A 287 -29.17 45.79 -80.27
C HIS A 287 -29.45 47.29 -80.17
N CYS A 288 -30.15 47.83 -81.17
CA CYS A 288 -30.64 49.19 -81.21
C CYS A 288 -32.18 49.17 -81.14
N THR A 289 -32.76 50.05 -80.32
CA THR A 289 -34.22 50.24 -80.26
C THR A 289 -34.53 51.66 -80.70
N THR A 290 -35.41 51.80 -81.70
CA THR A 290 -35.85 53.10 -82.22
C THR A 290 -36.90 53.76 -81.30
N PRO A 291 -36.93 55.10 -81.22
CA PRO A 291 -36.04 56.07 -81.87
C PRO A 291 -34.70 56.22 -81.12
N CYS A 292 -33.58 56.04 -81.83
CA CYS A 292 -32.22 56.18 -81.30
C CYS A 292 -31.35 56.89 -82.34
N SER A 293 -30.69 57.99 -81.96
CA SER A 293 -29.87 58.84 -82.83
C SER A 293 -28.43 58.34 -83.04
N TRP A 294 -28.11 57.12 -82.62
CA TRP A 294 -26.76 56.55 -82.71
C TRP A 294 -26.39 56.20 -84.17
N GLN A 295 -25.48 56.96 -84.77
CA GLN A 295 -24.91 56.68 -86.10
C GLN A 295 -23.63 55.85 -85.94
N LYS A 296 -23.59 54.67 -86.57
CA LYS A 296 -22.34 53.90 -86.70
C LYS A 296 -21.47 54.59 -87.75
N GLU A 297 -20.29 55.07 -87.38
CA GLU A 297 -19.33 55.55 -88.38
C GLU A 297 -18.86 54.39 -89.28
N PRO A 298 -18.77 54.61 -90.61
CA PRO A 298 -18.21 53.62 -91.53
C PRO A 298 -16.70 53.51 -91.29
N GLN A 299 -16.21 52.28 -91.16
CA GLN A 299 -14.79 51.97 -91.05
C GLN A 299 -14.10 52.27 -92.38
N GLU A 300 -13.19 53.26 -92.41
CA GLU A 300 -12.19 53.35 -93.48
C GLU A 300 -11.07 52.32 -93.21
N ASN A 301 -10.79 51.55 -94.27
CA ASN A 301 -9.89 50.39 -94.42
C ASN A 301 -8.74 50.22 -93.41
#